data_AF-H6BDC9-F1
#
_entry.id   AF-H6BDC9-F1
#
_cell.length_a   1.000
_cell.length_b   1.000
_cell.length_c   1.000
_cell.angle_alpha   90.00
_cell.angle_beta   90.00
_cell.angle_gamma   90.00
#
_symmetry.space_group_name_H-M   'P 1'
#
loop_
_entity.id
_entity.type
_entity.pdbx_description
1 polymer ?
#
loop_
_entity_poly.entity_id
_entity_poly.type
_entity_poly.pdbx_seq_one_letter_code
_entity_poly.pdbx_strand_id
1 'polypeptide(L)'
;TRASVFIKMKKPVAAIRDANAALEINPDSAKGYKTRGMANAMLGKWEAAARDLHAASNIDYDDEISAVLKKVEPNAHKIVEH
;
A
#
# COMPACT_ATOMS: atom_id res chain seq x y z
N THR A 1 3.47 -13.17 -4.89
CA THR A 1 4.44 -12.20 -5.43
C THR A 1 5.49 -11.90 -4.39
N ARG A 2 6.72 -11.63 -4.84
CA ARG A 2 7.88 -11.33 -3.98
C ARG A 2 7.68 -10.06 -3.16
N ALA A 3 6.85 -9.13 -3.65
CA ALA A 3 6.43 -7.93 -2.95
C ALA A 3 6.00 -8.16 -1.48
N SER A 4 5.13 -9.13 -1.20
CA SER A 4 4.67 -9.44 0.17
C SER A 4 5.78 -10.02 1.07
N VAL A 5 6.78 -10.68 0.47
CA VAL A 5 7.97 -11.15 1.19
C VAL A 5 8.86 -9.97 1.56
N PHE A 6 9.01 -8.97 0.68
CA PHE A 6 9.76 -7.76 0.99
C PHE A 6 9.15 -6.93 2.12
N ILE A 7 7.80 -6.90 2.22
CA ILE A 7 7.10 -6.32 3.38
C ILE A 7 7.51 -7.05 4.68
N LYS A 8 7.46 -8.38 4.69
CA LYS A 8 7.90 -9.19 5.85
C LYS A 8 9.38 -9.00 6.19
N MET A 9 10.22 -8.79 5.17
CA MET A 9 11.65 -8.50 5.33
C MET A 9 11.94 -7.03 5.72
N LYS A 10 10.92 -6.20 5.97
CA LYS A 10 11.07 -4.76 6.25
C LYS A 10 11.88 -4.00 5.19
N LYS A 11 11.73 -4.39 3.92
CA LYS A 11 12.37 -3.74 2.76
C LYS A 11 11.31 -3.03 1.90
N PRO A 12 10.71 -1.92 2.37
CA PRO A 12 9.61 -1.27 1.68
C PRO A 12 9.99 -0.72 0.29
N VAL A 13 11.22 -0.23 0.09
CA VAL A 13 11.67 0.27 -1.22
C VAL A 13 11.67 -0.85 -2.28
N ALA A 14 12.13 -2.05 -1.91
CA ALA A 14 12.10 -3.21 -2.80
C ALA A 14 10.66 -3.68 -3.07
N ALA A 15 9.79 -3.64 -2.05
CA ALA A 15 8.38 -3.96 -2.18
C ALA A 15 7.66 -2.99 -3.15
N ILE A 16 7.93 -1.69 -3.07
CA ILE A 16 7.36 -0.68 -4.00
C ILE A 16 7.80 -0.97 -5.43
N ARG A 17 9.08 -1.26 -5.66
CA ARG A 17 9.57 -1.55 -7.02
C ARG A 17 8.91 -2.79 -7.61
N ASP A 18 8.79 -3.86 -6.83
CA ASP A 18 8.10 -5.10 -7.26
C ASP A 18 6.61 -4.85 -7.51
N ALA A 19 5.96 -4.06 -6.64
CA ALA A 19 4.56 -3.69 -6.78
C ALA A 19 4.30 -2.80 -8.01
N ASN A 20 5.18 -1.85 -8.30
CA ASN A 20 5.08 -1.03 -9.51
C ASN A 20 5.21 -1.88 -10.77
N ALA A 21 6.20 -2.77 -10.84
CA ALA A 21 6.33 -3.69 -11.98
C ALA A 21 5.08 -4.58 -12.13
N ALA A 22 4.46 -5.01 -11.02
CA ALA A 22 3.21 -5.76 -11.06
C ALA A 22 2.03 -4.91 -11.58
N LEU A 23 1.96 -3.63 -11.23
CA LEU A 23 0.95 -2.69 -11.70
C LEU A 23 1.16 -2.25 -13.16
N GLU A 24 2.40 -2.24 -13.64
CA GLU A 24 2.70 -2.00 -15.07
C GLU A 24 2.21 -3.16 -15.95
N ILE A 25 2.27 -4.39 -15.43
CA ILE A 25 1.77 -5.58 -16.13
C ILE A 25 0.25 -5.70 -16.00
N ASN A 26 -0.28 -5.44 -14.79
CA ASN A 26 -1.71 -5.48 -14.53
C ASN A 26 -2.11 -4.26 -13.67
N PRO A 27 -2.62 -3.18 -14.30
CA PRO A 27 -2.97 -1.95 -13.62
C PRO A 27 -4.18 -2.10 -12.69
N ASP A 28 -4.95 -3.17 -12.81
CA ASP A 28 -6.10 -3.51 -11.95
C ASP A 28 -5.73 -4.55 -10.88
N SER A 29 -4.44 -4.71 -10.58
CA SER A 29 -4.01 -5.66 -9.55
C SER A 29 -4.22 -5.09 -8.15
N ALA A 30 -5.30 -5.53 -7.48
CA ALA A 30 -5.54 -5.22 -6.06
C ALA A 30 -4.32 -5.55 -5.18
N LYS A 31 -3.65 -6.67 -5.45
CA LYS A 31 -2.44 -7.11 -4.73
C LYS A 31 -1.25 -6.18 -4.95
N GLY A 32 -1.11 -5.62 -6.16
CA GLY A 32 -0.10 -4.63 -6.49
C GLY A 32 -0.29 -3.36 -5.66
N TYR A 33 -1.49 -2.80 -5.71
CA TYR A 33 -1.86 -1.62 -4.92
C TYR A 33 -1.74 -1.87 -3.41
N LYS A 34 -2.26 -2.99 -2.90
CA LYS A 34 -2.13 -3.38 -1.48
C LYS A 34 -0.68 -3.37 -1.04
N THR A 35 0.20 -4.00 -1.81
CA THR A 35 1.61 -4.11 -1.42
C THR A 35 2.33 -2.76 -1.51
N ARG A 36 2.04 -1.95 -2.54
CA ARG A 36 2.58 -0.60 -2.66
C ARG A 36 2.13 0.30 -1.50
N GLY A 37 0.85 0.22 -1.15
CA GLY A 37 0.25 0.95 -0.04
C GLY A 37 0.85 0.58 1.32
N MET A 38 0.98 -0.72 1.61
CA MET A 38 1.64 -1.19 2.83
C MET A 38 3.11 -0.75 2.90
N ALA A 39 3.84 -0.81 1.78
CA ALA A 39 5.24 -0.37 1.74
C ALA A 39 5.37 1.14 1.95
N ASN A 40 4.47 1.94 1.36
CA ASN A 40 4.40 3.38 1.58
C ASN A 40 4.09 3.71 3.04
N ALA A 41 3.19 2.96 3.69
CA ALA A 41 2.89 3.12 5.11
C ALA A 41 4.14 2.87 5.98
N MET A 42 4.94 1.85 5.64
CA MET A 42 6.20 1.57 6.34
C MET A 42 7.26 2.67 6.15
N LEU A 43 7.17 3.46 5.07
CA LEU A 43 8.04 4.61 4.82
C LEU A 43 7.50 5.92 5.42
N GLY A 44 6.37 5.89 6.12
CA GLY A 44 5.70 7.08 6.64
C GLY A 44 5.00 7.92 5.56
N LYS A 45 4.86 7.42 4.33
CA LYS A 45 4.16 8.08 3.23
C LYS A 45 2.66 7.80 3.34
N TRP A 46 2.02 8.35 4.37
CA TRP A 46 0.65 8.00 4.74
C TRP A 46 -0.38 8.35 3.66
N GLU A 47 -0.27 9.50 2.99
CA GLU A 47 -1.17 9.85 1.89
C GLU A 47 -1.10 8.86 0.72
N ALA A 48 0.11 8.55 0.26
CA ALA A 48 0.32 7.60 -0.83
C ALA A 48 -0.17 6.20 -0.45
N ALA A 49 0.08 5.80 0.81
CA ALA A 49 -0.43 4.55 1.35
C ALA A 49 -1.95 4.48 1.35
N ALA A 50 -2.64 5.54 1.82
CA ALA A 50 -4.09 5.59 1.85
C ALA A 50 -4.68 5.48 0.44
N ARG A 51 -4.17 6.25 -0.53
CA ARG A 51 -4.64 6.21 -1.92
C ARG A 51 -4.51 4.81 -2.52
N ASP A 52 -3.35 4.18 -2.35
CA ASP A 52 -3.10 2.84 -2.87
C ASP A 52 -4.00 1.79 -2.19
N LEU A 53 -4.18 1.86 -0.88
CA LEU A 53 -5.02 0.91 -0.15
C LEU A 53 -6.51 1.09 -0.47
N HIS A 54 -6.99 2.31 -0.69
CA HIS A 54 -8.34 2.55 -1.17
C HIS A 54 -8.55 1.98 -2.58
N ALA A 55 -7.60 2.20 -3.49
CA ALA A 55 -7.66 1.61 -4.83
C ALA A 55 -7.69 0.07 -4.76
N ALA A 56 -6.85 -0.52 -3.90
CA ALA A 56 -6.84 -1.96 -3.68
C ALA A 56 -8.19 -2.46 -3.15
N SER A 57 -8.75 -1.80 -2.13
CA SER A 57 -10.03 -2.15 -1.50
C SER A 57 -11.22 -2.04 -2.46
N ASN A 58 -11.19 -1.05 -3.36
CA ASN A 58 -12.21 -0.87 -4.39
C ASN A 58 -12.20 -1.99 -5.44
N ILE A 59 -11.03 -2.59 -5.70
CA ILE A 59 -10.89 -3.70 -6.66
C ILE A 59 -11.22 -5.02 -5.99
N ASP A 60 -10.59 -5.29 -4.84
CA ASP A 60 -10.78 -6.51 -4.06
C ASP A 60 -10.76 -6.15 -2.57
N TYR A 61 -11.92 -6.31 -1.94
CA TYR A 61 -12.05 -6.05 -0.52
C TYR A 61 -11.32 -7.15 0.26
N ASP A 62 -10.38 -6.73 1.10
CA ASP A 62 -9.58 -7.64 1.93
C ASP A 62 -9.44 -7.04 3.33
N ASP A 63 -9.67 -7.86 4.34
CA ASP A 63 -9.73 -7.41 5.74
C ASP A 63 -8.38 -6.83 6.22
N GLU A 64 -7.26 -7.32 5.66
CA GLU A 64 -5.93 -6.77 5.94
C GLU A 64 -5.77 -5.37 5.33
N ILE A 65 -6.33 -5.09 4.14
CA ILE A 65 -6.35 -3.74 3.56
C ILE A 65 -7.09 -2.78 4.49
N SER A 66 -8.30 -3.17 4.93
CA SER A 66 -9.11 -2.38 5.87
C SER A 66 -8.40 -2.13 7.19
N ALA A 67 -7.69 -3.14 7.72
CA ALA A 67 -6.91 -3.00 8.95
C ALA A 67 -5.72 -2.05 8.80
N VAL A 68 -5.08 -2.01 7.62
CA VAL A 68 -3.99 -1.07 7.33
C VAL A 68 -4.55 0.34 7.11
N LEU A 69 -5.66 0.50 6.39
CA LEU A 69 -6.33 1.80 6.20
C LEU A 69 -6.63 2.50 7.52
N LYS A 70 -7.24 1.80 8.48
CA LYS A 70 -7.52 2.33 9.82
C LYS A 70 -6.28 2.87 10.55
N LYS A 71 -5.09 2.35 10.22
CA LYS A 71 -3.81 2.85 10.77
C LYS A 71 -3.25 4.02 9.97
N VAL A 72 -3.46 4.03 8.66
CA VAL A 72 -2.90 5.02 7.75
C VAL A 72 -3.74 6.30 7.73
N GLU A 73 -5.06 6.19 7.68
CA GLU A 73 -6.02 7.32 7.63
C GLU A 73 -5.76 8.43 8.67
N PRO A 74 -5.66 8.13 9.99
CA PRO A 74 -5.41 9.16 10.98
C PRO A 74 -4.02 9.81 10.84
N ASN A 75 -3.04 9.09 10.31
CA ASN A 75 -1.71 9.64 10.07
C ASN A 75 -1.65 10.46 8.77
N ALA A 76 -2.47 10.13 7.77
CA ALA A 76 -2.62 10.91 6.55
C ALA A 76 -3.34 12.24 6.82
N HIS A 77 -4.42 12.24 7.62
CA HIS A 77 -5.13 13.46 7.99
C HIS A 77 -4.26 14.43 8.80
N LYS A 78 -3.45 13.92 9.74
CA LYS A 78 -2.52 14.75 10.52
C LYS A 78 -1.47 15.48 9.69
N ILE A 79 -1.10 14.97 8.51
CA ILE A 79 -0.17 15.67 7.62
C ILE A 79 -0.86 16.84 6.91
N VAL A 80 -2.16 16.71 6.60
CA VAL A 80 -2.91 17.75 5.87
C VAL A 80 -3.22 18.95 6.76
N GLU A 81 -3.25 18.77 8.08
CA GLU A 81 -3.57 19.82 9.06
C GLU A 81 -2.36 20.66 9.52
N HIS A 82 -1.18 20.53 8.92
CA HIS A 82 0.02 21.31 9.26
C HIS A 82 0.65 21.98 8.04
#